data_AF-A0A822J143-F1
#
_entry.id   AF-A0A822J143-F1
#
_cell.length_a   1.000
_cell.length_b   1.000
_cell.length_c   1.000
_cell.angle_alpha   90.00
_cell.angle_beta   90.00
_cell.angle_gamma   90.00
#
_symmetry.space_group_name_H-M   'P 1'
#
loop_
_entity.id
_entity.type
_entity.pdbx_description
1 polymer ?
#
loop_
_entity_poly.entity_id
_entity_poly.type
_entity_poly.pdbx_seq_one_letter_code
_entity_poly.pdbx_strand_id
1 'polypeptide(L)'
;MGAAQLRYIFITLHAASGIISFFAGLSLLFLTIHIANKKLFNLYFWSLTGLIIFLAGAIIAYWTYYTNSERIIFSSLFGLGIYMLYRARNARQLLMTQGSNWKHGYISHIGFTLISLFDGFIIVTVINSGGPGWLVALFAIVGVLVGNRAIALAQRRVGDKEFASKE
;
A
#
# COMPACT_ATOMS: atom_id res chain seq x y z
N MET A 1 -0.40 -15.96 27.08
CA MET A 1 -0.17 -14.56 26.64
C MET A 1 -1.46 -13.78 26.82
N GLY A 2 -1.40 -12.56 27.38
CA GLY A 2 -2.58 -11.70 27.49
C GLY A 2 -2.98 -11.10 26.14
N ALA A 3 -4.26 -10.72 26.00
CA ALA A 3 -4.79 -10.09 24.79
C ALA A 3 -3.98 -8.86 24.32
N ALA A 4 -3.49 -8.06 25.28
CA ALA A 4 -2.65 -6.90 25.01
C ALA A 4 -1.29 -7.26 24.39
N GLN A 5 -0.63 -8.32 24.88
CA GLN A 5 0.66 -8.77 24.38
C GLN A 5 0.54 -9.33 22.95
N LEU A 6 -0.54 -10.07 22.68
CA LEU A 6 -0.82 -10.60 21.35
C LEU A 6 -1.11 -9.48 20.34
N ARG A 7 -1.92 -8.48 20.74
CA ARG A 7 -2.16 -7.28 19.94
C ARG A 7 -0.86 -6.54 19.60
N TYR A 8 0.03 -6.36 20.56
CA TYR A 8 1.31 -5.67 20.34
C TYR A 8 2.17 -6.37 19.28
N ILE A 9 2.28 -7.69 19.36
CA ILE A 9 3.02 -8.49 18.38
C ILE A 9 2.41 -8.35 16.99
N PHE A 10 1.09 -8.47 16.88
CA PHE A 10 0.41 -8.30 15.60
C PHE A 10 0.58 -6.90 15.02
N ILE A 11 0.48 -5.85 15.83
CA ILE A 11 0.72 -4.46 15.36
C ILE A 11 2.18 -4.29 14.90
N THR A 12 3.14 -4.86 15.61
CA THR A 12 4.56 -4.79 15.24
C THR A 12 4.81 -5.48 13.90
N LEU A 13 4.28 -6.70 13.73
CA LEU A 13 4.38 -7.45 12.48
C LEU A 13 3.65 -6.76 11.33
N HIS A 14 2.48 -6.16 11.61
CA HIS A 14 1.74 -5.33 10.66
C HIS A 14 2.61 -4.16 10.17
N ALA A 15 3.19 -3.37 11.08
CA ALA A 15 4.03 -2.24 10.74
C ALA A 15 5.27 -2.65 9.93
N ALA A 16 5.98 -3.71 10.35
CA ALA A 16 7.13 -4.23 9.63
C ALA A 16 6.76 -4.69 8.21
N SER A 17 5.64 -5.41 8.06
CA SER A 17 5.13 -5.84 6.76
C SER A 17 4.76 -4.66 5.87
N GLY A 18 4.16 -3.62 6.44
CA GLY A 18 3.85 -2.38 5.74
C GLY A 18 5.10 -1.73 5.18
N ILE A 19 6.14 -1.58 5.99
CA ILE A 19 7.42 -0.99 5.57
C ILE A 19 8.03 -1.78 4.40
N ILE A 20 8.09 -3.12 4.52
CA ILE A 20 8.61 -3.99 3.46
C ILE A 20 7.79 -3.82 2.18
N SER A 21 6.46 -3.83 2.29
CA SER A 21 5.57 -3.68 1.13
C SER A 21 5.70 -2.32 0.46
N PHE A 22 5.90 -1.25 1.23
CA PHE A 22 6.08 0.10 0.71
C PHE A 22 7.37 0.22 -0.10
N PHE A 23 8.51 -0.20 0.46
CA PHE A 23 9.78 -0.13 -0.25
C PHE A 23 9.85 -1.08 -1.44
N ALA A 24 9.25 -2.28 -1.33
CA ALA A 24 9.15 -3.20 -2.46
C ALA A 24 8.27 -2.63 -3.58
N GLY A 25 7.11 -2.04 -3.25
CA GLY A 25 6.22 -1.39 -4.20
C GLY A 25 6.86 -0.18 -4.87
N LEU A 26 7.57 0.65 -4.10
CA LEU A 26 8.29 1.82 -4.61
C LEU A 26 9.37 1.39 -5.60
N SER A 27 10.16 0.38 -5.23
CA SER A 27 11.18 -0.22 -6.10
C SER A 27 10.57 -0.79 -7.38
N LEU A 28 9.40 -1.44 -7.30
CA LEU A 28 8.68 -1.92 -8.48
C LEU A 28 8.26 -0.78 -9.40
N LEU A 29 7.77 0.33 -8.85
CA LEU A 29 7.34 1.47 -9.66
C LEU A 29 8.51 2.06 -10.45
N PHE A 30 9.69 2.18 -9.84
CA PHE A 30 10.92 2.62 -10.53
C PHE A 30 11.46 1.57 -11.51
N LEU A 31 11.53 0.29 -11.14
CA LEU A 31 12.07 -0.77 -12.00
C LEU A 31 11.17 -1.09 -13.19
N THR A 32 9.85 -0.99 -13.05
CA THR A 32 8.89 -1.37 -14.11
C THR A 32 9.04 -0.53 -15.38
N ILE A 33 9.66 0.64 -15.28
CA ILE A 33 10.07 1.45 -16.43
C ILE A 33 11.00 0.64 -17.35
N HIS A 34 11.84 -0.24 -16.78
CA HIS A 34 12.88 -0.98 -17.47
C HIS A 34 12.62 -2.49 -17.55
N ILE A 35 12.28 -3.15 -16.43
CA ILE A 35 12.23 -4.62 -16.35
C ILE A 35 11.08 -5.08 -15.45
N ALA A 36 10.38 -6.13 -15.89
CA ALA A 36 9.39 -6.85 -15.08
C ALA A 36 10.09 -7.77 -14.05
N ASN A 37 10.07 -7.39 -12.76
CA ASN A 37 10.71 -8.17 -11.69
C ASN A 37 9.68 -8.97 -10.87
N LYS A 38 9.46 -10.25 -11.24
CA LYS A 38 8.51 -11.15 -10.57
C LYS A 38 8.89 -11.47 -9.12
N LYS A 39 10.18 -11.55 -8.77
CA LYS A 39 10.64 -11.84 -7.40
C LYS A 39 10.31 -10.69 -6.46
N LEU A 40 10.62 -9.47 -6.88
CA LEU A 40 10.29 -8.26 -6.13
C LEU A 40 8.78 -8.07 -6.01
N PHE A 41 8.02 -8.40 -7.07
CA PHE A 41 6.56 -8.41 -7.01
C PHE A 41 6.01 -9.40 -5.98
N ASN A 42 6.56 -10.62 -5.92
CA ASN A 42 6.16 -11.59 -4.91
C ASN A 42 6.47 -11.11 -3.50
N LEU A 43 7.63 -10.48 -3.26
CA LEU A 43 7.96 -9.88 -1.97
C LEU A 43 6.95 -8.80 -1.57
N TYR A 44 6.63 -7.88 -2.49
CA TYR A 44 5.59 -6.87 -2.32
C TYR A 44 4.23 -7.50 -2.00
N PHE A 45 3.82 -8.51 -2.76
CA PHE A 45 2.50 -9.14 -2.60
C PHE A 45 2.36 -9.89 -1.28
N TRP A 46 3.37 -10.65 -0.89
CA TRP A 46 3.37 -11.41 0.37
C TRP A 46 3.49 -10.52 1.59
N SER A 47 4.31 -9.45 1.53
CA SER A 47 4.37 -8.46 2.61
C SER A 47 3.05 -7.69 2.75
N LEU A 48 2.40 -7.29 1.65
CA LEU A 48 1.08 -6.68 1.69
C LEU A 48 0.01 -7.64 2.27
N THR A 49 0.08 -8.92 1.92
CA THR A 49 -0.81 -9.94 2.50
C THR A 49 -0.57 -10.09 4.00
N GLY A 50 0.69 -10.14 4.42
CA GLY A 50 1.09 -10.17 5.82
C GLY A 50 0.56 -8.97 6.61
N LEU A 51 0.72 -7.75 6.07
CA LEU A 51 0.14 -6.52 6.63
C LEU A 51 -1.35 -6.69 6.98
N ILE A 52 -2.15 -7.23 6.05
CA ILE A 52 -3.60 -7.40 6.24
C ILE A 52 -3.91 -8.50 7.27
N ILE A 53 -3.20 -9.63 7.20
CA ILE A 53 -3.39 -10.75 8.15
C ILE A 53 -3.05 -10.32 9.57
N PHE A 54 -1.94 -9.59 9.76
CA PHE A 54 -1.56 -9.10 11.08
C PHE A 54 -2.52 -8.04 11.61
N LEU A 55 -3.06 -7.18 10.75
CA LEU A 55 -4.14 -6.26 11.14
C LEU A 55 -5.38 -7.03 11.62
N ALA A 56 -5.83 -8.03 10.86
CA ALA A 56 -6.96 -8.87 11.27
C ALA A 56 -6.70 -9.56 12.60
N GLY A 57 -5.50 -10.11 12.79
CA GLY A 57 -5.07 -10.72 14.05
C GLY A 57 -5.14 -9.75 15.23
N ALA A 58 -4.67 -8.51 15.05
CA ALA A 58 -4.75 -7.46 16.07
C ALA A 58 -6.19 -7.06 16.39
N ILE A 59 -7.06 -6.99 15.38
CA ILE A 59 -8.48 -6.67 15.54
C ILE A 59 -9.18 -7.76 16.34
N ILE A 60 -9.00 -9.03 15.97
CA ILE A 60 -9.62 -10.18 16.63
C ILE A 60 -9.12 -10.32 18.07
N ALA A 61 -7.82 -10.17 18.31
CA ALA A 61 -7.21 -10.33 19.63
C ALA A 61 -7.70 -9.32 20.67
N TYR A 62 -8.17 -8.14 20.23
CA TYR A 62 -8.54 -7.04 21.13
C TYR A 62 -9.97 -6.53 20.90
N TRP A 63 -10.78 -7.28 20.15
CA TRP A 63 -12.11 -6.88 19.68
C TRP A 63 -13.04 -6.41 20.80
N THR A 64 -13.09 -7.16 21.90
CA THR A 64 -13.97 -6.89 23.04
C THR A 64 -13.59 -5.63 23.81
N TYR A 65 -12.35 -5.16 23.68
CA TYR A 65 -11.82 -3.99 24.37
C TYR A 65 -11.96 -2.70 23.55
N TYR A 66 -12.20 -2.80 22.23
CA TYR A 66 -12.41 -1.62 21.39
C TYR A 66 -13.79 -1.00 21.62
N THR A 67 -13.81 0.33 21.67
CA THR A 67 -15.02 1.15 21.56
C THR A 67 -15.68 0.98 20.19
N ASN A 68 -16.96 1.35 20.05
CA ASN A 68 -17.67 1.28 18.78
C ASN A 68 -16.97 2.09 17.68
N SER A 69 -16.43 3.26 18.02
CA SER A 69 -15.70 4.11 17.08
C SER A 69 -14.40 3.44 16.60
N GLU A 70 -13.62 2.84 17.49
CA GLU A 70 -12.39 2.11 17.11
C GLU A 70 -12.71 0.90 16.23
N ARG A 71 -13.79 0.15 16.53
CA ARG A 71 -14.22 -0.97 15.69
C ARG A 71 -14.56 -0.53 14.28
N ILE A 72 -15.27 0.59 14.11
CA ILE A 72 -15.58 1.16 12.80
C ILE A 72 -14.28 1.52 12.07
N ILE A 73 -13.39 2.28 12.71
CA ILE A 73 -12.12 2.72 12.11
C ILE A 73 -11.27 1.53 11.66
N PHE A 74 -11.03 0.56 12.55
CA PHE A 74 -10.22 -0.61 12.22
C PHE A 74 -10.86 -1.50 11.16
N SER A 75 -12.19 -1.61 11.15
CA SER A 75 -12.91 -2.36 10.10
C SER A 75 -12.81 -1.66 8.74
N SER A 76 -12.91 -0.33 8.69
CA SER A 76 -12.70 0.45 7.47
C SER A 76 -11.27 0.32 6.95
N LEU A 77 -10.27 0.39 7.83
CA LEU A 77 -8.87 0.18 7.46
C LEU A 77 -8.60 -1.25 6.96
N PHE A 78 -9.23 -2.24 7.59
CA PHE A 78 -9.17 -3.62 7.10
C PHE A 78 -9.80 -3.78 5.72
N GLY A 79 -10.96 -3.14 5.48
CA GLY A 79 -11.60 -3.07 4.17
C GLY A 79 -10.70 -2.43 3.10
N LEU A 80 -10.04 -1.32 3.43
CA LEU A 80 -9.05 -0.69 2.55
C LEU A 80 -7.88 -1.64 2.24
N GLY A 81 -7.38 -2.37 3.24
CA GLY A 81 -6.35 -3.39 3.04
C GLY A 81 -6.78 -4.49 2.05
N ILE A 82 -8.01 -5.00 2.18
CA ILE A 82 -8.57 -5.96 1.22
C ILE A 82 -8.62 -5.37 -0.19
N TYR A 83 -9.06 -4.12 -0.33
CA TYR A 83 -9.10 -3.45 -1.62
C TYR A 83 -7.70 -3.30 -2.24
N MET A 84 -6.68 -2.98 -1.44
CA MET A 84 -5.29 -2.94 -1.89
C MET A 84 -4.80 -4.32 -2.37
N LEU A 85 -5.17 -5.40 -1.68
CA LEU A 85 -4.83 -6.76 -2.12
C LEU A 85 -5.53 -7.12 -3.43
N TYR A 86 -6.78 -6.71 -3.61
CA TYR A 86 -7.49 -6.84 -4.88
C TYR A 86 -6.75 -6.11 -6.01
N ARG A 87 -6.35 -4.85 -5.80
CA ARG A 87 -5.54 -4.08 -6.76
C ARG A 87 -4.20 -4.78 -7.05
N ALA A 88 -3.53 -5.33 -6.04
CA ALA A 88 -2.29 -6.09 -6.20
C ALA A 88 -2.50 -7.37 -7.04
N ARG A 89 -3.61 -8.09 -6.87
CA ARG A 89 -3.94 -9.25 -7.71
C ARG A 89 -4.13 -8.85 -9.18
N ASN A 90 -4.82 -7.74 -9.44
CA ASN A 90 -4.97 -7.21 -10.80
C ASN A 90 -3.62 -6.80 -11.41
N ALA A 91 -2.73 -6.17 -10.63
CA ALA A 91 -1.36 -5.88 -11.05
C ALA A 91 -0.59 -7.16 -11.41
N ARG A 92 -0.75 -8.24 -10.63
CA ARG A 92 -0.13 -9.54 -10.91
C ARG A 92 -0.60 -10.11 -12.24
N GLN A 93 -1.89 -10.01 -12.53
CA GLN A 93 -2.46 -10.50 -13.79
C GLN A 93 -1.90 -9.73 -14.99
N LEU A 94 -1.78 -8.40 -14.89
CA LEU A 94 -1.14 -7.57 -15.91
C LEU A 94 0.35 -7.92 -16.11
N LEU A 95 1.06 -8.20 -15.02
CA LEU A 95 2.47 -8.61 -15.06
C LEU A 95 2.68 -9.97 -15.76
N MET A 96 1.71 -10.88 -15.67
CA MET A 96 1.78 -12.20 -16.29
C MET A 96 1.33 -12.21 -17.75
N THR A 97 0.31 -11.43 -18.08
CA THR A 97 -0.24 -11.36 -19.45
C THR A 97 0.58 -10.47 -20.37
N GLN A 98 1.21 -9.42 -19.84
CA GLN A 98 2.06 -8.47 -20.57
C GLN A 98 1.47 -7.97 -21.90
N GLY A 99 0.15 -7.83 -21.97
CA GLY A 99 -0.54 -7.33 -23.17
C GLY A 99 -0.21 -5.87 -23.49
N SER A 100 -0.78 -5.35 -24.58
CA SER A 100 -0.65 -3.93 -24.96
C SER A 100 -0.96 -3.00 -23.77
N ASN A 101 -0.08 -2.01 -23.51
CA ASN A 101 -0.20 -1.03 -22.42
C ASN A 101 -0.24 -1.60 -20.99
N TRP A 102 0.19 -2.84 -20.76
CA TRP A 102 0.12 -3.48 -19.42
C TRP A 102 0.83 -2.66 -18.33
N LYS A 103 1.93 -1.97 -18.68
CA LYS A 103 2.70 -1.13 -17.76
C LYS A 103 1.87 0.00 -17.17
N HIS A 104 0.98 0.61 -17.95
CA HIS A 104 0.16 1.74 -17.50
C HIS A 104 -0.83 1.31 -16.42
N GLY A 105 -1.56 0.21 -16.67
CA GLY A 105 -2.48 -0.37 -15.68
C GLY A 105 -1.74 -0.89 -14.45
N TYR A 106 -0.59 -1.53 -14.65
CA TYR A 106 0.25 -2.03 -13.56
C TYR A 106 0.71 -0.90 -12.62
N ILE A 107 1.24 0.19 -13.19
CA ILE A 107 1.70 1.36 -12.41
C ILE A 107 0.52 2.01 -11.67
N SER A 108 -0.68 2.08 -12.28
CA SER A 108 -1.87 2.58 -11.59
C SER A 108 -2.20 1.75 -10.36
N HIS A 109 -2.20 0.42 -10.47
CA HIS A 109 -2.49 -0.47 -9.34
C HIS A 109 -1.47 -0.34 -8.21
N ILE A 110 -0.18 -0.40 -8.51
CA ILE A 110 0.90 -0.28 -7.51
C ILE A 110 0.96 1.14 -6.92
N GLY A 111 0.77 2.16 -7.75
CA GLY A 111 0.75 3.55 -7.33
C GLY A 111 -0.34 3.83 -6.30
N PHE A 112 -1.56 3.35 -6.55
CA PHE A 112 -2.66 3.47 -5.58
C PHE A 112 -2.28 2.86 -4.23
N THR A 113 -1.74 1.64 -4.22
CA THR A 113 -1.36 0.96 -2.98
C THR A 113 -0.24 1.69 -2.24
N LEU A 114 0.71 2.31 -2.95
CA LEU A 114 1.77 3.11 -2.33
C LEU A 114 1.22 4.38 -1.67
N ILE A 115 0.30 5.06 -2.34
CA ILE A 115 -0.37 6.24 -1.77
C ILE A 115 -1.13 5.85 -0.50
N SER A 116 -1.91 4.77 -0.54
CA SER A 116 -2.65 4.30 0.64
C SER A 116 -1.74 3.90 1.80
N LEU A 117 -0.61 3.23 1.53
CA LEU A 117 0.37 2.90 2.58
C LEU A 117 1.00 4.14 3.18
N PHE A 118 1.41 5.09 2.34
CA PHE A 118 2.00 6.35 2.77
C PHE A 118 1.03 7.13 3.67
N ASP A 119 -0.22 7.26 3.25
CA ASP A 119 -1.26 7.92 4.03
C ASP A 119 -1.47 7.22 5.38
N GLY A 120 -1.51 5.89 5.39
CA GLY A 120 -1.55 5.09 6.62
C GLY A 120 -0.39 5.39 7.58
N PHE A 121 0.85 5.49 7.09
CA PHE A 121 1.99 5.82 7.93
C PHE A 121 1.92 7.24 8.50
N ILE A 122 1.50 8.20 7.68
CA ILE A 122 1.31 9.59 8.10
C ILE A 122 0.24 9.68 9.19
N ILE A 123 -0.93 9.06 8.98
CA ILE A 123 -2.02 9.03 9.96
C ILE A 123 -1.51 8.50 11.29
N VAL A 124 -0.84 7.34 11.29
CA VAL A 124 -0.31 6.72 12.51
C VAL A 124 0.74 7.61 13.17
N THR A 125 1.63 8.23 12.39
CA THR A 125 2.69 9.10 12.92
C THR A 125 2.12 10.34 13.60
N VAL A 126 1.15 11.02 12.97
CA VAL A 126 0.52 12.23 13.52
C VAL A 126 -0.30 11.90 14.77
N ILE A 127 -1.05 10.80 14.77
CA ILE A 127 -1.81 10.39 15.97
C ILE A 127 -0.85 10.04 17.11
N ASN A 128 0.23 9.31 16.83
CA ASN A 128 1.18 8.88 17.85
C ASN A 128 2.03 10.04 18.42
N SER A 129 2.24 11.11 17.65
CA SER A 129 2.90 12.33 18.14
C SER A 129 1.97 13.26 18.93
N GLY A 130 0.70 12.90 19.10
CA GLY A 130 -0.31 13.76 19.73
C GLY A 130 -0.73 14.95 18.86
N GLY A 131 -0.44 14.87 17.55
CA GLY A 131 -0.76 15.94 16.60
C GLY A 131 -2.26 16.09 16.40
N PRO A 132 -2.75 17.32 16.16
CA PRO A 132 -4.16 17.57 15.91
C PRO A 132 -4.63 16.94 14.58
N GLY A 133 -5.87 16.43 14.56
CA GLY A 133 -6.42 15.70 13.41
C GLY A 133 -6.45 16.46 12.08
N TRP A 134 -6.42 17.80 12.10
CA TRP A 134 -6.34 18.59 10.86
C TRP A 134 -4.99 18.43 10.13
N LEU A 135 -3.90 18.12 10.84
CA LEU A 135 -2.60 17.82 10.22
C LEU A 135 -2.66 16.54 9.39
N VAL A 136 -3.41 15.55 9.87
CA VAL A 136 -3.64 14.30 9.13
C VAL A 136 -4.27 14.61 7.78
N ALA A 137 -5.36 15.38 7.77
CA ALA A 137 -6.04 15.76 6.54
C ALA A 137 -5.11 16.53 5.59
N LEU A 138 -4.30 17.45 6.11
CA LEU A 138 -3.35 18.21 5.31
C LEU A 138 -2.29 17.32 4.64
N PHE A 139 -1.65 16.43 5.41
CA PHE A 139 -0.66 15.52 4.86
C PHE A 139 -1.26 14.48 3.92
N ALA A 140 -2.48 14.00 4.19
CA ALA A 140 -3.20 13.10 3.29
C ALA A 140 -3.42 13.75 1.92
N ILE A 141 -3.92 14.99 1.90
CA ILE A 141 -4.13 15.76 0.66
C ILE A 141 -2.80 15.94 -0.09
N VAL A 142 -1.75 16.38 0.60
CA VAL A 142 -0.43 16.59 -0.02
C VAL A 142 0.15 15.27 -0.54
N GLY A 143 0.06 14.20 0.23
CA GLY A 143 0.53 12.86 -0.15
C GLY A 143 -0.18 12.33 -1.39
N VAL A 144 -1.50 12.48 -1.46
CA VAL A 144 -2.30 12.12 -2.64
C VAL A 144 -1.91 12.95 -3.86
N LEU A 145 -1.75 14.27 -3.71
CA LEU A 145 -1.37 15.16 -4.81
C LEU A 145 0.04 14.84 -5.36
N VAL A 146 1.00 14.66 -4.46
CA VAL A 146 2.39 14.32 -4.82
C VAL A 146 2.44 12.92 -5.43
N GLY A 147 1.76 11.95 -4.84
CA GLY A 147 1.65 10.58 -5.34
C GLY A 147 1.04 10.52 -6.74
N ASN A 148 -0.08 11.22 -6.95
CA ASN A 148 -0.74 11.28 -8.26
C ASN A 148 0.17 11.91 -9.32
N ARG A 149 0.90 12.98 -8.98
CA ARG A 149 1.88 13.57 -9.89
C ARG A 149 3.03 12.60 -10.20
N ALA A 150 3.58 11.92 -9.19
CA ALA A 150 4.65 10.94 -9.38
C ALA A 150 4.21 9.77 -10.28
N ILE A 151 2.98 9.27 -10.10
CA ILE A 151 2.37 8.25 -10.95
C ILE A 151 2.20 8.77 -12.38
N ALA A 152 1.66 9.97 -12.56
CA ALA A 152 1.48 10.57 -13.88
C ALA A 152 2.82 10.75 -14.61
N LEU A 153 3.88 11.14 -13.90
CA LEU A 153 5.22 11.23 -14.46
C LEU A 153 5.79 9.86 -14.85
N ALA A 154 5.61 8.84 -14.01
CA ALA A 154 6.03 7.48 -14.33
C ALA A 154 5.31 6.93 -15.56
N GLN A 155 4.01 7.22 -15.71
CA GLN A 155 3.22 6.83 -16.88
C GLN A 155 3.69 7.55 -18.16
N ARG A 156 3.97 8.86 -18.09
CA ARG A 156 4.51 9.61 -19.24
C ARG A 156 5.85 9.05 -19.71
N ARG A 157 6.77 8.76 -18.78
CA ARG A 157 8.08 8.16 -19.11
C ARG A 157 8.00 6.80 -19.79
N VAL A 158 6.97 6.01 -19.49
CA VAL A 158 6.73 4.74 -20.19
C VAL A 158 6.24 4.99 -21.61
N GLY A 159 5.29 5.91 -21.79
CA GLY A 159 4.78 6.29 -23.11
C GLY A 159 5.89 6.77 -24.05
N ASP A 160 6.71 7.73 -23.60
CA ASP A 160 7.80 8.32 -24.41
C ASP A 160 8.79 7.24 -24.92
N LYS A 161 9.05 6.20 -24.11
CA LYS A 161 9.95 5.10 -24.50
C LYS A 161 9.33 4.09 -25.45
N GLU A 162 8.03 3.85 -25.36
CA GLU A 162 7.32 2.98 -26.33
C GLU A 162 7.22 3.64 -27.72
N PHE A 163 7.18 4.97 -27.78
CA PHE A 163 7.31 5.71 -29.04
C PHE A 163 8.73 5.64 -29.60
N ALA A 164 9.76 5.89 -28.78
CA ALA A 164 11.15 5.87 -29.21
C ALA A 164 11.68 4.48 -29.64
N SER A 165 11.01 3.38 -29.27
CA SER A 165 11.40 2.02 -29.69
C SER A 165 10.72 1.55 -30.98
N LYS A 166 9.82 2.36 -31.56
CA LYS A 166 9.08 2.04 -32.79
C LYS A 166 9.61 2.79 -34.01
N GLU A 167 10.53 3.73 -33.82
CA GLU A 167 11.35 4.37 -34.86
C GLU A 167 12.63 3.57 -35.10
#